data_AF-A0A0B7F7A5-F1
#
_entry.id   AF-A0A0B7F7A5-F1
#
_cell.length_a   1.000
_cell.length_b   1.000
_cell.length_c   1.000
_cell.angle_alpha   90.00
_cell.angle_beta   90.00
_cell.angle_gamma   90.00
#
_symmetry.space_group_name_H-M   'P 1'
#
loop_
_entity.id
_entity.type
_entity.pdbx_description
1 polymer ?
#
loop_
_entity_poly.entity_id
_entity_poly.type
_entity_poly.pdbx_seq_one_letter_code
_entity_poly.pdbx_strand_id
1 'polypeptide(L)'
;MRIHNVFYVGILSKVKRNELQAWENRPPPITVDGEEEYKVKGIMDSQETKGKWEYLIKWKGYRPEESTWEPKTNLKNAAKHLKKYKKILRQKSLDAAKGL
;
A
#
# COMPACT_ATOMS: atom_id res chain seq x y z
N MET A 1 15.54 22.63 13.75
CA MET A 1 14.29 22.48 14.52
C MET A 1 13.89 21.01 14.48
N ARG A 2 14.00 20.29 15.61
CA ARG A 2 13.67 18.87 15.71
C ARG A 2 12.23 18.75 16.22
N ILE A 3 11.31 18.38 15.35
CA ILE A 3 9.94 18.06 15.75
C ILE A 3 9.99 16.68 16.40
N HIS A 4 9.83 16.64 17.72
CA HIS A 4 9.67 15.39 18.45
C HIS A 4 8.21 14.94 18.34
N ASN A 5 7.98 13.64 18.25
CA ASN A 5 6.64 13.05 18.35
C ASN A 5 6.14 13.09 19.81
N VAL A 6 6.04 14.30 20.36
CA VAL A 6 5.56 14.61 21.71
C VAL A 6 4.45 15.65 21.52
N PHE A 7 3.21 15.22 21.65
CA PHE A 7 2.04 16.08 21.61
C PHE A 7 1.40 16.11 22.99
N TYR A 8 0.86 17.26 23.39
CA TYR A 8 0.11 17.38 24.62
C TYR A 8 -1.15 16.51 24.52
N VAL A 9 -1.33 15.59 25.45
CA VAL A 9 -2.45 14.62 25.43
C VAL A 9 -3.80 15.35 25.53
N GLY A 10 -3.84 16.54 26.13
CA GLY A 10 -5.08 17.33 26.24
C GLY A 10 -5.55 18.00 24.93
N ILE A 11 -4.76 17.96 23.85
CA ILE A 11 -5.22 18.40 22.51
C ILE A 11 -5.90 17.25 21.77
N LEU A 12 -5.81 16.01 22.28
CA LEU A 12 -6.53 14.88 21.71
C LEU A 12 -8.01 15.04 22.02
N SER A 13 -8.83 14.99 20.98
CA SER A 13 -10.28 14.90 21.14
C SER A 13 -10.71 13.44 21.14
N LYS A 14 -11.76 13.13 21.92
CA LYS A 14 -12.39 11.81 21.87
C LYS A 14 -12.83 11.53 20.45
N VAL A 15 -12.44 10.37 19.91
CA VAL A 15 -12.79 9.99 18.54
C VAL A 15 -14.32 10.03 18.41
N LYS A 16 -14.84 10.88 17.52
CA LYS A 16 -16.28 10.98 17.27
C LYS A 16 -16.64 9.86 16.31
N ARG A 17 -17.35 8.83 16.74
CA ARG A 17 -17.87 7.81 15.83
C ARG A 17 -18.82 8.47 14.83
N ASN A 18 -18.52 8.35 13.54
CA ASN A 18 -19.37 8.79 12.44
C ASN A 18 -19.57 7.56 11.54
N GLU A 19 -20.78 7.33 11.05
CA GLU A 19 -21.12 6.18 10.19
C GLU A 19 -20.30 6.11 8.90
N LEU A 20 -19.66 7.22 8.50
CA LEU A 20 -18.69 7.29 7.39
C LEU A 20 -17.26 6.84 7.76
N GLN A 21 -17.05 6.27 8.94
CA GLN A 21 -15.72 5.84 9.38
C GLN A 21 -15.29 4.52 8.74
N ALA A 22 -14.78 4.65 7.51
CA ALA A 22 -14.04 3.59 6.83
C ALA A 22 -12.88 3.02 7.68
N TRP A 23 -12.39 3.76 8.68
CA TRP A 23 -11.32 3.31 9.57
C TRP A 23 -11.76 2.34 10.67
N GLU A 24 -13.05 2.29 11.06
CA GLU A 24 -13.59 1.28 11.98
C GLU A 24 -13.82 -0.07 11.28
N ASN A 25 -14.04 -0.07 9.96
CA ASN A 25 -14.30 -1.27 9.16
C ASN A 25 -13.06 -1.81 8.43
N ARG A 26 -11.86 -1.59 8.99
CA ARG A 26 -10.63 -2.12 8.40
C ARG A 26 -10.63 -3.65 8.51
N PRO A 27 -10.32 -4.37 7.42
CA PRO A 27 -10.22 -5.82 7.51
C PRO A 27 -9.05 -6.19 8.42
N PRO A 28 -9.22 -7.18 9.31
CA PRO A 28 -8.11 -7.67 10.12
C PRO A 28 -7.02 -8.31 9.24
N PRO A 29 -5.76 -8.32 9.70
CA PRO A 29 -4.71 -9.11 9.05
C PRO A 29 -5.07 -10.61 9.08
N ILE A 30 -4.54 -11.34 8.11
CA ILE A 30 -4.63 -12.80 8.02
C ILE A 30 -3.27 -13.35 8.43
N THR A 31 -3.23 -14.25 9.39
CA THR A 31 -1.98 -14.95 9.74
C THR A 31 -1.73 -16.08 8.75
N VAL A 32 -0.60 -16.03 8.05
CA VAL A 32 -0.12 -17.06 7.12
C VAL A 32 1.31 -17.42 7.55
N ASP A 33 1.56 -18.70 7.82
CA ASP A 33 2.88 -19.19 8.25
C ASP A 33 3.49 -18.45 9.47
N GLY A 34 2.65 -17.88 10.34
CA GLY A 34 3.07 -17.11 11.50
C GLY A 34 3.35 -15.63 11.24
N GLU A 35 3.20 -15.16 10.00
CA GLU A 35 3.32 -13.75 9.61
C GLU A 35 1.95 -13.13 9.31
N GLU A 36 1.81 -11.81 9.56
CA GLU A 36 0.59 -11.08 9.22
C GLU A 36 0.57 -10.65 7.76
N GLU A 37 -0.47 -11.04 7.04
CA GLU A 37 -0.72 -10.65 5.66
C GLU A 37 -1.99 -9.80 5.51
N TYR A 38 -1.94 -8.86 4.58
CA TYR A 38 -3.02 -7.92 4.33
C TYR A 38 -3.56 -8.07 2.91
N LYS A 39 -4.89 -7.94 2.76
CA LYS A 39 -5.53 -8.05 1.44
C LYS A 39 -5.09 -6.88 0.55
N VAL A 40 -4.46 -7.22 -0.58
CA VAL A 40 -4.05 -6.25 -1.60
C VAL A 40 -5.24 -5.85 -2.48
N LYS A 41 -5.45 -4.54 -2.69
CA LYS A 41 -6.36 -4.01 -3.71
C LYS A 41 -5.62 -3.89 -5.05
N GLY A 42 -4.38 -3.45 -5.05
CA GLY A 42 -3.54 -3.35 -6.25
C GLY A 42 -2.14 -2.82 -5.97
N ILE A 43 -1.31 -2.81 -7.01
CA ILE A 43 0.00 -2.17 -7.00
C ILE A 43 -0.14 -0.83 -7.72
N MET A 44 0.25 0.24 -7.03
CA MET A 44 0.15 1.61 -7.53
C MET A 44 1.40 2.01 -8.28
N ASP A 45 2.57 1.63 -7.76
CA ASP A 45 3.85 2.05 -8.31
C ASP A 45 4.97 1.02 -8.03
N SER A 46 6.11 1.19 -8.68
CA SER A 46 7.32 0.40 -8.47
C SER A 46 8.56 1.28 -8.55
N GLN A 47 9.49 1.09 -7.62
CA GLN A 47 10.76 1.81 -7.60
C GLN A 47 11.91 0.85 -7.30
N GLU A 48 13.12 1.25 -7.67
CA GLU A 48 14.34 0.57 -7.28
C GLU A 48 15.07 1.37 -6.20
N THR A 49 15.22 0.78 -5.02
CA THR A 49 15.91 1.37 -3.87
C THR A 49 17.11 0.49 -3.52
N LYS A 50 18.33 1.03 -3.63
CA LYS A 50 19.58 0.30 -3.28
C LYS A 50 19.72 -1.06 -3.99
N GLY A 51 19.37 -1.14 -5.27
CA GLY A 51 19.43 -2.37 -6.07
C GLY A 51 18.32 -3.38 -5.77
N LYS A 52 17.30 -2.99 -5.00
CA LYS A 52 16.15 -3.83 -4.66
C LYS A 52 14.87 -3.20 -5.16
N TRP A 53 14.01 -4.00 -5.79
CA TRP A 53 12.70 -3.57 -6.25
C TRP A 53 11.68 -3.56 -5.12
N GLU A 54 11.06 -2.40 -4.94
CA GLU A 54 9.94 -2.15 -4.03
C GLU A 54 8.69 -1.78 -4.82
N TYR A 55 7.53 -2.09 -4.26
CA TYR A 55 6.24 -1.83 -4.88
C TYR A 55 5.31 -1.12 -3.91
N LEU A 56 4.64 -0.06 -4.36
CA LEU A 56 3.68 0.67 -3.55
C LEU A 56 2.34 -0.07 -3.55
N ILE A 57 1.99 -0.64 -2.41
CA ILE A 57 0.82 -1.51 -2.26
C ILE A 57 -0.38 -0.72 -1.78
N LYS A 58 -1.45 -0.76 -2.59
CA LYS A 58 -2.76 -0.27 -2.17
C LYS A 58 -3.48 -1.39 -1.43
N TRP A 59 -3.65 -1.23 -0.12
CA TRP A 59 -4.37 -2.18 0.72
C TRP A 59 -5.90 -2.08 0.54
N LYS A 60 -6.60 -3.21 0.61
CA LYS A 60 -8.07 -3.29 0.51
C LYS A 60 -8.69 -2.87 1.84
N GLY A 61 -9.59 -1.90 1.81
CA GLY A 61 -10.25 -1.38 3.02
C GLY A 61 -9.47 -0.26 3.74
N TYR A 62 -8.30 0.11 3.23
CA TYR A 62 -7.47 1.20 3.76
C TYR A 62 -7.50 2.41 2.83
N ARG A 63 -7.14 3.59 3.35
CA ARG A 63 -7.08 4.84 2.58
C ARG A 63 -5.80 4.89 1.72
N PRO A 64 -5.76 5.68 0.62
CA PRO A 64 -4.59 5.71 -0.27
C PRO A 64 -3.31 6.15 0.44
N GLU A 65 -3.45 7.00 1.45
CA GLU A 65 -2.36 7.52 2.27
C GLU A 65 -1.73 6.45 3.17
N GLU A 66 -2.43 5.34 3.41
CA GLU A 66 -1.94 4.18 4.16
C GLU A 66 -1.21 3.16 3.27
N SER A 67 -0.98 3.47 1.99
CA SER A 67 -0.23 2.58 1.09
C SER A 67 1.25 2.53 1.51
N THR A 68 1.86 1.34 1.47
CA THR A 68 3.25 1.14 1.90
C THR A 68 4.12 0.58 0.77
N TRP A 69 5.42 0.86 0.83
CA TRP A 69 6.41 0.28 -0.07
C TRP A 69 6.84 -1.08 0.46
N GLU A 70 6.49 -2.14 -0.27
CA GLU A 70 6.82 -3.51 0.10
C GLU A 70 7.87 -4.09 -0.85
N PRO A 71 8.89 -4.81 -0.33
CA PRO A 71 9.86 -5.49 -1.17
C PRO A 71 9.18 -6.60 -1.97
N LYS A 72 9.75 -6.93 -3.14
CA LYS A 72 9.27 -8.03 -3.99
C LYS A 72 9.07 -9.36 -3.24
N THR A 73 9.88 -9.62 -2.22
CA THR A 73 9.83 -10.83 -1.38
C THR A 73 8.55 -10.95 -0.57
N ASN A 74 7.88 -9.84 -0.24
CA ASN A 74 6.62 -9.82 0.52
C ASN A 74 5.41 -10.09 -0.38
N LEU A 75 5.58 -10.04 -1.71
CA LEU A 75 4.47 -10.15 -2.67
C LEU A 75 4.24 -11.57 -3.20
N LYS A 76 4.73 -12.60 -2.49
CA LYS A 76 4.55 -14.01 -2.87
C LYS A 76 3.08 -14.35 -3.10
N ASN A 77 2.21 -13.95 -2.17
CA ASN A 77 0.77 -14.19 -2.22
C ASN A 77 0.00 -13.15 -3.07
N ALA A 78 0.68 -12.10 -3.54
CA ALA A 78 0.12 -11.07 -4.41
C ALA A 78 0.54 -11.20 -5.89
N ALA A 79 1.05 -12.37 -6.30
CA ALA A 79 1.58 -12.60 -7.65
C ALA A 79 0.60 -12.23 -8.79
N LYS A 80 -0.72 -12.41 -8.57
CA LYS A 80 -1.75 -12.01 -9.53
C LYS A 80 -1.75 -10.50 -9.77
N HIS A 81 -1.66 -9.69 -8.71
CA HIS A 81 -1.58 -8.23 -8.79
C HIS A 81 -0.28 -7.78 -9.48
N LEU A 82 0.84 -8.44 -9.16
CA LEU A 82 2.13 -8.14 -9.78
C LEU A 82 2.14 -8.40 -11.29
N LYS A 83 1.61 -9.55 -11.73
CA LYS A 83 1.49 -9.86 -13.16
C LYS A 83 0.62 -8.84 -13.89
N LYS A 84 -0.53 -8.45 -13.30
CA LYS A 84 -1.42 -7.43 -13.86
C LYS A 84 -0.71 -6.09 -14.02
N TYR A 85 -0.02 -5.63 -12.97
CA TYR A 85 0.71 -4.37 -12.98
C TYR A 85 1.81 -4.34 -14.06
N LYS A 86 2.64 -5.40 -14.14
CA LYS A 86 3.68 -5.53 -15.17
C LYS A 86 3.12 -5.52 -16.59
N LYS A 87 1.97 -6.16 -16.83
CA LYS A 87 1.29 -6.13 -18.13
C LYS A 87 0.88 -4.70 -18.50
N ILE A 88 0.33 -3.96 -17.55
CA ILE A 88 -0.07 -2.55 -17.75
C ILE A 88 1.16 -1.69 -18.05
N LEU A 89 2.25 -1.85 -17.30
CA LEU A 89 3.50 -1.11 -17.57
C LEU A 89 4.03 -1.38 -18.98
N ARG A 90 4.10 -2.65 -19.39
CA ARG A 90 4.54 -3.03 -20.75
C ARG A 90 3.65 -2.43 -21.83
N GLN A 91 2.33 -2.41 -21.61
CA GLN A 91 1.42 -1.82 -22.59
C GLN A 91 1.64 -0.31 -22.68
N LYS A 92 1.71 0.40 -21.54
CA LYS A 92 2.01 1.82 -21.49
C LYS A 92 3.32 2.18 -22.19
N SER A 93 4.38 1.36 -22.01
CA SER A 93 5.66 1.61 -22.70
C SER A 93 5.56 1.39 -24.22
N LEU A 94 4.77 0.41 -24.67
CA LEU A 94 4.54 0.17 -26.10
C LEU A 94 3.72 1.29 -26.74
N ASP A 95 2.70 1.78 -26.03
CA ASP A 95 1.85 2.87 -26.52
C ASP A 95 2.65 4.18 -26.61
N ALA A 96 3.50 4.46 -25.61
CA ALA A 96 4.41 5.60 -25.64
C ALA A 96 5.42 5.52 -26.80
N ALA A 97 5.93 4.34 -27.13
CA ALA A 97 6.86 4.14 -28.23
C ALA A 97 6.22 4.26 -29.63
N LYS A 98 4.89 4.09 -29.75
CA LYS A 98 4.14 4.25 -31.00
C LYS A 98 3.67 5.67 -31.27
N GLY A 99 3.67 6.52 -30.24
CA GLY A 99 3.28 7.94 -30.34
C GLY A 99 4.44 8.89 -30.64
N LEU A 100 5.66 8.36 -30.82
CA LEU A 100 6.88 9.04 -31.29
C LEU A 100 7.12 8.70 -32.75
#